data_AF-E8Z746-F1
#
_entry.id   AF-E8Z746-F1
#
_cell.length_a   1.000
_cell.length_b   1.000
_cell.length_c   1.000
_cell.angle_alpha   90.00
_cell.angle_beta   90.00
_cell.angle_gamma   90.00
#
_symmetry.space_group_name_H-M   'P 1'
#
loop_
_entity.id
_entity.type
_entity.pdbx_description
1 polymer ?
#
loop_
_entity_poly.entity_id
_entity_poly.type
_entity_poly.pdbx_seq_one_letter_code
_entity_poly.pdbx_strand_id
1 'polypeptide(L)'
;AMPLAAAATNSLVTRLLAMGRIDAAKDKLRHVDRSENVGCFFEARWVASGGDCSLLASGNFEVSNINPLLPYLDIRYSKEFRLLAFALSEAKLRDPFSVCDAMERFGEESLSFQGRWLKIAGGSKTDLLEVGVRRSAENGGVLEIGTYCGYSALRMALAKPGTRIVSLEVDHAHLVIARKVVAFAGMSHSIDTWTGHSKDVLPRLSTTYLEHFETSFCTLFLDGRGSEFDQDLQTVEGLGLLELGAVVIADNVLKPGAPSFLWRLCKSGAYTAQIISLQEYAMDSEDWMSMSLLSKDAAVTFPPHPLVALQMQWESDRIRALAIGRKLVYGTWGAHAKTMERRFAGLGIEAAIRGGDVFPLELCLQVKCAENLRIAK
;
A
#
# COMPACT_ATOMS: atom_id res chain seq x y z
N ALA A 1 22.88 -5.50 4.74
CA ALA A 1 22.85 -5.76 6.20
C ALA A 1 22.74 -4.48 7.03
N MET A 2 23.58 -3.45 6.80
CA MET A 2 23.62 -2.22 7.62
C MET A 2 22.34 -1.34 7.66
N PRO A 3 21.58 -1.15 6.57
CA PRO A 3 20.32 -0.39 6.62
C PRO A 3 19.28 -1.01 7.56
N LEU A 4 19.30 -2.34 7.70
CA LEU A 4 18.40 -3.05 8.61
C LEU A 4 18.74 -2.79 10.08
N ALA A 5 20.01 -2.61 10.46
CA ALA A 5 20.39 -2.41 11.85
C ALA A 5 19.92 -1.03 12.37
N ALA A 6 20.08 0.01 11.57
CA ALA A 6 19.58 1.36 11.87
C ALA A 6 18.04 1.41 11.82
N ALA A 7 17.41 0.76 10.84
CA ALA A 7 15.96 0.66 10.75
C ALA A 7 15.34 -0.14 11.91
N ALA A 8 15.94 -1.26 12.29
CA ALA A 8 15.52 -2.08 13.44
C ALA A 8 15.70 -1.31 14.75
N THR A 9 16.78 -0.54 14.88
CA THR A 9 16.99 0.32 16.05
C THR A 9 15.95 1.44 16.12
N ASN A 10 15.65 2.12 15.01
CA ASN A 10 14.58 3.11 14.96
C ASN A 10 13.22 2.49 15.31
N SER A 11 12.90 1.32 14.76
CA SER A 11 11.70 0.57 15.10
C SER A 11 11.62 0.24 16.60
N LEU A 12 12.72 -0.19 17.21
CA LEU A 12 12.79 -0.48 18.64
C LEU A 12 12.62 0.79 19.48
N VAL A 13 13.28 1.89 19.11
CA VAL A 13 13.14 3.20 19.74
C VAL A 13 11.68 3.67 19.68
N THR A 14 11.03 3.59 18.52
CA THR A 14 9.61 3.95 18.37
C THR A 14 8.71 3.10 19.27
N ARG A 15 8.92 1.78 19.35
CA ARG A 15 8.14 0.91 20.27
C ARG A 15 8.39 1.25 21.73
N LEU A 16 9.64 1.48 22.12
CA LEU A 16 9.98 1.88 23.49
C LEU A 16 9.30 3.19 23.88
N LEU A 17 9.29 4.18 22.98
CA LEU A 17 8.57 5.45 23.16
C LEU A 17 7.05 5.23 23.27
N ALA A 18 6.45 4.39 22.41
CA ALA A 18 5.03 4.07 22.47
C ALA A 18 4.63 3.38 23.78
N MET A 19 5.54 2.62 24.40
CA MET A 19 5.36 2.01 25.72
C MET A 19 5.73 2.93 26.89
N GLY A 20 6.03 4.22 26.64
CA GLY A 20 6.46 5.17 27.68
C GLY A 20 7.87 4.93 28.24
N ARG A 21 8.66 4.04 27.64
CA ARG A 21 10.03 3.67 28.07
C ARG A 21 11.08 4.61 27.49
N ILE A 22 11.00 5.88 27.86
CA ILE A 22 11.80 6.97 27.28
C ILE A 22 13.31 6.76 27.47
N ASP A 23 13.77 6.31 28.64
CA ASP A 23 15.20 6.16 28.91
C ASP A 23 15.84 5.02 28.13
N ALA A 24 15.15 3.88 28.01
CA ALA A 24 15.58 2.77 27.17
C ALA A 24 15.67 3.18 25.68
N ALA A 25 14.75 4.04 25.22
CA ALA A 25 14.79 4.58 23.87
C ALA A 25 16.02 5.49 23.67
N LYS A 26 16.32 6.38 24.64
CA LYS A 26 17.50 7.26 24.62
C LYS A 26 18.81 6.48 24.63
N ASP A 27 18.93 5.44 25.44
CA ASP A 27 20.15 4.64 25.52
C ASP A 27 20.43 3.90 24.21
N LYS A 28 19.37 3.44 23.53
CA LYS A 28 19.52 2.81 22.23
C LYS A 28 19.97 3.80 21.15
N LEU A 29 19.46 5.04 21.18
CA LEU A 29 19.92 6.11 20.28
C LEU A 29 21.39 6.47 20.53
N ARG A 30 21.80 6.63 21.79
CA ARG A 30 23.19 6.92 22.18
C ARG A 30 24.18 5.84 21.76
N HIS A 31 23.76 4.56 21.80
CA HIS A 31 24.61 3.46 21.35
C HIS A 31 24.85 3.48 19.84
N VAL A 32 23.85 3.89 19.05
CA VAL A 32 23.98 4.03 17.60
C VAL A 32 24.86 5.22 17.23
N ASP A 33 24.69 6.35 17.92
CA ASP A 33 25.48 7.57 17.74
C ASP A 33 26.99 7.32 17.90
N ARG A 34 27.37 6.54 18.92
CA ARG A 34 28.78 6.16 19.20
C ARG A 34 29.42 5.22 18.18
N SER A 35 28.64 4.66 17.25
CA SER A 35 29.15 3.62 16.34
C SER A 35 29.81 4.15 15.06
N GLU A 36 29.97 5.49 14.90
CA GLU A 36 30.53 6.25 13.75
C GLU A 36 29.87 5.98 12.38
N ASN A 37 29.11 4.89 12.24
CA ASN A 37 28.44 4.42 11.03
C ASN A 37 27.17 5.21 10.68
N VAL A 38 26.84 6.22 11.48
CA VAL A 38 25.72 7.13 11.23
C VAL A 38 26.11 8.20 10.22
N GLY A 39 27.37 8.67 10.20
CA GLY A 39 27.80 9.81 9.40
C GLY A 39 27.41 9.71 7.92
N CYS A 40 28.01 8.77 7.17
CA CYS A 40 27.77 8.66 5.73
C CYS A 40 26.31 8.30 5.37
N PHE A 41 25.62 7.53 6.20
CA PHE A 41 24.22 7.14 5.95
C PHE A 41 23.24 8.27 6.27
N PHE A 42 23.49 9.01 7.34
CA PHE A 42 22.73 10.19 7.73
C PHE A 42 22.95 11.32 6.73
N GLU A 43 24.19 11.55 6.30
CA GLU A 43 24.51 12.49 5.22
C GLU A 43 23.80 12.10 3.92
N ALA A 44 23.92 10.84 3.48
CA ALA A 44 23.23 10.37 2.27
C ALA A 44 21.71 10.54 2.38
N ARG A 45 21.11 10.30 3.56
CA ARG A 45 19.68 10.50 3.80
C ARG A 45 19.30 11.98 3.84
N TRP A 46 20.09 12.82 4.50
CA TRP A 46 19.89 14.26 4.61
C TRP A 46 19.91 14.90 3.22
N VAL A 47 20.96 14.60 2.45
CA VAL A 47 21.12 15.03 1.06
C VAL A 47 20.00 14.48 0.20
N ALA A 48 19.68 13.19 0.34
CA ALA A 48 18.57 12.56 -0.37
C ALA A 48 17.22 13.19 -0.05
N SER A 49 17.01 13.74 1.16
CA SER A 49 15.79 14.48 1.55
C SER A 49 15.77 15.92 1.05
N GLY A 50 16.87 16.46 0.52
CA GLY A 50 16.97 17.85 0.06
C GLY A 50 17.66 18.78 1.06
N GLY A 51 18.44 18.25 1.99
CA GLY A 51 19.25 19.02 2.93
C GLY A 51 20.62 19.42 2.35
N ASP A 52 21.14 20.58 2.78
CA ASP A 52 22.46 21.09 2.39
C ASP A 52 23.59 20.42 3.22
N CYS A 53 24.63 19.92 2.54
CA CYS A 53 25.84 19.37 3.16
C CYS A 53 26.62 20.37 4.01
N SER A 54 26.55 21.66 3.70
CA SER A 54 27.25 22.69 4.47
C SER A 54 26.75 22.76 5.92
N LEU A 55 25.47 22.45 6.15
CA LEU A 55 24.83 22.45 7.46
C LEU A 55 25.22 21.24 8.30
N LEU A 56 25.52 20.09 7.68
CA LEU A 56 26.02 18.89 8.37
C LEU A 56 27.34 19.18 9.11
N ALA A 57 28.21 20.00 8.52
CA ALA A 57 29.46 20.43 9.14
C ALA A 57 29.25 21.42 10.31
N SER A 58 28.12 22.12 10.35
CA SER A 58 27.79 23.12 11.37
C SER A 58 27.02 22.57 12.57
N GLY A 59 26.43 21.37 12.47
CA GLY A 59 25.66 20.73 13.53
C GLY A 59 24.24 21.25 13.75
N ASN A 60 23.80 22.28 13.00
CA ASN A 60 22.45 22.84 13.11
C ASN A 60 21.46 22.12 12.16
N PHE A 61 20.66 21.20 12.71
CA PHE A 61 19.65 20.45 11.96
C PHE A 61 18.24 20.96 12.27
N GLU A 62 17.63 21.64 11.31
CA GLU A 62 16.20 21.99 11.34
C GLU A 62 15.48 21.45 10.10
N VAL A 63 14.23 20.99 10.28
CA VAL A 63 13.39 20.47 9.19
C VAL A 63 13.06 21.56 8.16
N SER A 64 12.98 22.82 8.58
CA SER A 64 12.81 24.01 7.75
C SER A 64 13.91 24.19 6.69
N ASN A 65 15.09 23.61 6.91
CA ASN A 65 16.23 23.72 5.99
C ASN A 65 16.23 22.66 4.89
N ILE A 66 15.18 21.83 4.81
CA ILE A 66 15.05 20.83 3.76
C ILE A 66 14.36 21.47 2.55
N ASN A 67 15.03 21.47 1.40
CA ASN A 67 14.43 21.86 0.13
C ASN A 67 14.11 20.61 -0.71
N PRO A 68 12.88 20.07 -0.62
CA PRO A 68 12.47 18.87 -1.34
C PRO A 68 12.42 19.06 -2.86
N LEU A 69 12.53 20.31 -3.37
CA LEU A 69 12.59 20.64 -4.79
C LEU A 69 14.00 20.58 -5.39
N LEU A 70 15.03 20.32 -4.58
CA LEU A 70 16.40 20.13 -5.08
C LEU A 70 16.46 19.02 -6.15
N PRO A 71 17.40 19.13 -7.11
CA PRO A 71 17.52 18.16 -8.19
C PRO A 71 17.72 16.75 -7.64
N TYR A 72 17.16 15.77 -8.36
CA TYR A 72 17.24 14.37 -7.96
C TYR A 72 18.69 13.89 -7.85
N LEU A 73 18.97 13.22 -6.74
CA LEU A 73 20.22 12.53 -6.49
C LEU A 73 20.02 11.05 -6.79
N ASP A 74 20.95 10.43 -7.51
CA ASP A 74 20.88 9.00 -7.86
C ASP A 74 21.24 8.09 -6.67
N ILE A 75 20.50 8.28 -5.58
CA ILE A 75 20.64 7.57 -4.31
C ILE A 75 19.37 6.73 -4.10
N ARG A 76 19.55 5.47 -3.70
CA ARG A 76 18.43 4.57 -3.40
C ARG A 76 17.50 5.21 -2.36
N TYR A 77 16.20 5.11 -2.60
CA TYR A 77 15.14 5.69 -1.77
C TYR A 77 15.11 7.24 -1.70
N SER A 78 15.87 7.96 -2.53
CA SER A 78 15.86 9.43 -2.48
C SER A 78 14.46 10.01 -2.73
N LYS A 79 13.67 9.39 -3.60
CA LYS A 79 12.29 9.83 -3.87
C LYS A 79 11.42 9.73 -2.61
N GLU A 80 11.49 8.61 -1.90
CA GLU A 80 10.72 8.33 -0.70
C GLU A 80 11.17 9.20 0.49
N PHE A 81 12.47 9.49 0.58
CA PHE A 81 13.00 10.41 1.60
C PHE A 81 12.62 11.87 1.35
N ARG A 82 12.53 12.31 0.09
CA ARG A 82 12.00 13.65 -0.27
C ARG A 82 10.52 13.75 0.00
N LEU A 83 9.75 12.72 -0.33
CA LEU A 83 8.33 12.64 0.01
C LEU A 83 8.12 12.83 1.51
N LEU A 84 8.86 12.07 2.33
CA LEU A 84 8.78 12.22 3.78
C LEU A 84 9.12 13.64 4.22
N ALA A 85 10.21 14.22 3.71
CA ALA A 85 10.61 15.56 4.10
C ALA A 85 9.57 16.62 3.72
N PHE A 86 9.05 16.57 2.48
CA PHE A 86 8.00 17.45 1.99
C PHE A 86 6.73 17.32 2.83
N ALA A 87 6.29 16.09 3.12
CA ALA A 87 5.11 15.88 3.96
C ALA A 87 5.31 16.46 5.38
N LEU A 88 6.49 16.32 5.97
CA LEU A 88 6.78 16.87 7.30
C LEU A 88 6.92 18.41 7.31
N SER A 89 7.32 19.04 6.20
CA SER A 89 7.43 20.50 6.10
C SER A 89 6.10 21.17 5.77
N GLU A 90 5.30 20.55 4.90
CA GLU A 90 4.09 21.17 4.34
C GLU A 90 2.80 20.78 5.07
N ALA A 91 2.76 19.62 5.72
CA ALA A 91 1.55 19.15 6.41
C ALA A 91 1.48 19.60 7.86
N LYS A 92 0.26 19.60 8.42
CA LYS A 92 0.02 19.91 9.82
C LYS A 92 0.24 18.67 10.68
N LEU A 93 0.95 18.84 11.79
CA LEU A 93 1.15 17.78 12.78
C LEU A 93 -0.20 17.30 13.31
N ARG A 94 -0.40 15.96 13.37
CA ARG A 94 -1.63 15.27 13.81
C ARG A 94 -2.86 15.53 12.93
N ASP A 95 -2.64 15.88 11.67
CA ASP A 95 -3.71 16.05 10.69
C ASP A 95 -3.49 15.10 9.50
N PRO A 96 -4.11 13.90 9.52
CA PRO A 96 -3.92 12.90 8.47
C PRO A 96 -4.38 13.37 7.09
N PHE A 97 -5.38 14.25 7.01
CA PHE A 97 -5.83 14.82 5.73
C PHE A 97 -4.74 15.70 5.12
N SER A 98 -4.17 16.61 5.91
CA SER A 98 -3.08 17.48 5.43
C SER A 98 -1.84 16.70 5.00
N VAL A 99 -1.59 15.55 5.64
CA VAL A 99 -0.46 14.66 5.29
C VAL A 99 -0.73 13.98 3.95
N CYS A 100 -1.93 13.42 3.73
CA CYS A 100 -2.30 12.86 2.43
C CYS A 100 -2.22 13.91 1.30
N ASP A 101 -2.75 15.11 1.53
CA ASP A 101 -2.68 16.23 0.58
C ASP A 101 -1.22 16.59 0.23
N ALA A 102 -0.35 16.72 1.23
CA ALA A 102 1.06 17.00 0.99
C ALA A 102 1.77 15.88 0.20
N MET A 103 1.39 14.62 0.41
CA MET A 103 1.94 13.50 -0.35
C MET A 103 1.50 13.53 -1.83
N GLU A 104 0.24 13.87 -2.10
CA GLU A 104 -0.28 14.04 -3.46
C GLU A 104 0.40 15.22 -4.18
N ARG A 105 0.46 16.39 -3.52
CA ARG A 105 1.16 17.57 -4.03
C ARG A 105 2.63 17.30 -4.31
N PHE A 106 3.33 16.54 -3.47
CA PHE A 106 4.70 16.12 -3.78
C PHE A 106 4.77 15.32 -5.08
N GLY A 107 3.83 14.40 -5.30
CA GLY A 107 3.73 13.65 -6.55
C GLY A 107 3.51 14.57 -7.76
N GLU A 108 2.55 15.49 -7.65
CA GLU A 108 2.15 16.40 -8.73
C GLU A 108 3.20 17.46 -9.03
N GLU A 109 3.60 18.22 -8.02
CA GLU A 109 4.46 19.41 -8.15
C GLU A 109 5.95 19.05 -8.26
N SER A 110 6.41 18.05 -7.50
CA SER A 110 7.85 17.77 -7.37
C SER A 110 8.36 16.67 -8.31
N LEU A 111 7.50 15.74 -8.73
CA LEU A 111 7.92 14.58 -9.54
C LEU A 111 7.43 14.62 -10.99
N SER A 112 6.23 15.14 -11.26
CA SER A 112 5.64 15.13 -12.62
C SER A 112 6.52 15.87 -13.63
N PHE A 113 7.11 17.01 -13.24
CA PHE A 113 8.03 17.78 -14.09
C PHE A 113 9.32 16.99 -14.45
N GLN A 114 9.69 16.00 -13.64
CA GLN A 114 10.83 15.11 -13.90
C GLN A 114 10.42 13.82 -14.64
N GLY A 115 9.16 13.69 -15.05
CA GLY A 115 8.61 12.49 -15.69
C GLY A 115 8.58 11.28 -14.74
N ARG A 116 8.43 11.52 -13.43
CA ARG A 116 8.41 10.48 -12.38
C ARG A 116 7.12 10.58 -11.58
N TRP A 117 6.76 9.50 -10.91
CA TRP A 117 5.55 9.44 -10.09
C TRP A 117 5.79 8.69 -8.77
N LEU A 118 4.87 8.92 -7.82
CA LEU A 118 4.74 8.13 -6.61
C LEU A 118 3.92 6.87 -6.90
N LYS A 119 4.25 5.78 -6.21
CA LYS A 119 3.46 4.54 -6.24
C LYS A 119 2.39 4.63 -5.15
N ILE A 120 1.45 5.56 -5.31
CA ILE A 120 0.32 5.73 -4.39
C ILE A 120 -0.96 5.59 -5.19
N ALA A 121 -1.99 5.00 -4.59
CA ALA A 121 -3.34 4.93 -5.14
C ALA A 121 -4.03 6.30 -5.01
N GLY A 122 -3.55 7.32 -5.74
CA GLY A 122 -4.08 8.69 -5.72
C GLY A 122 -5.23 8.92 -6.71
N GLY A 123 -5.93 10.05 -6.57
CA GLY A 123 -7.06 10.42 -7.43
C GLY A 123 -8.20 9.39 -7.39
N SER A 124 -8.74 9.02 -8.55
CA SER A 124 -9.90 8.10 -8.65
C SER A 124 -9.68 6.71 -8.03
N LYS A 125 -8.43 6.24 -7.92
CA LYS A 125 -8.10 4.99 -7.21
C LYS A 125 -8.38 5.12 -5.71
N THR A 126 -8.13 6.30 -5.15
CA THR A 126 -8.47 6.62 -3.76
C THR A 126 -9.96 6.56 -3.53
N ASP A 127 -10.75 7.19 -4.41
CA ASP A 127 -12.21 7.21 -4.27
C ASP A 127 -12.79 5.80 -4.24
N LEU A 128 -12.29 4.92 -5.11
CA LEU A 128 -12.67 3.51 -5.13
C LEU A 128 -12.27 2.79 -3.82
N LEU A 129 -11.03 2.98 -3.36
CA LEU A 129 -10.55 2.38 -2.12
C LEU A 129 -11.40 2.81 -0.92
N GLU A 130 -11.69 4.12 -0.81
CA GLU A 130 -12.50 4.66 0.28
C GLU A 130 -13.94 4.19 0.24
N VAL A 131 -14.56 4.10 -0.95
CA VAL A 131 -15.90 3.53 -1.10
C VAL A 131 -15.92 2.07 -0.63
N GLY A 132 -14.96 1.26 -1.06
CA GLY A 132 -14.88 -0.15 -0.66
C GLY A 132 -14.71 -0.32 0.85
N VAL A 133 -13.84 0.47 1.49
CA VAL A 133 -13.63 0.44 2.94
C VAL A 133 -14.84 0.97 3.71
N ARG A 134 -15.46 2.06 3.26
CA ARG A 134 -16.64 2.65 3.92
C ARG A 134 -17.86 1.74 3.85
N ARG A 135 -17.99 0.95 2.77
CA ARG A 135 -19.11 0.03 2.53
C ARG A 135 -18.85 -1.42 2.99
N SER A 136 -17.68 -1.70 3.55
CA SER A 136 -17.38 -3.01 4.13
C SER A 136 -18.19 -3.30 5.40
N ALA A 137 -18.17 -4.55 5.86
CA ALA A 137 -18.90 -4.98 7.06
C ALA A 137 -18.60 -4.09 8.28
N GLU A 138 -19.59 -3.84 9.15
CA GLU A 138 -19.47 -2.90 10.28
C GLU A 138 -18.34 -3.31 11.25
N ASN A 139 -18.26 -4.60 11.56
CA ASN A 139 -17.23 -5.18 12.43
C ASN A 139 -16.02 -5.64 11.62
N GLY A 140 -14.83 -5.59 12.22
CA GLY A 140 -13.59 -6.10 11.65
C GLY A 140 -12.59 -5.03 11.24
N GLY A 141 -11.32 -5.40 11.19
CA GLY A 141 -10.23 -4.52 10.77
C GLY A 141 -10.08 -4.41 9.25
N VAL A 142 -9.08 -3.64 8.82
CA VAL A 142 -8.59 -3.67 7.43
C VAL A 142 -7.18 -4.27 7.42
N LEU A 143 -6.94 -5.21 6.50
CA LEU A 143 -5.62 -5.75 6.21
C LEU A 143 -5.12 -5.17 4.88
N GLU A 144 -3.93 -4.58 4.88
CA GLU A 144 -3.23 -4.10 3.70
C GLU A 144 -1.95 -4.92 3.49
N ILE A 145 -1.73 -5.37 2.26
CA ILE A 145 -0.47 -6.00 1.83
C ILE A 145 0.19 -5.09 0.79
N GLY A 146 1.22 -4.37 1.23
CA GLY A 146 1.90 -3.31 0.46
C GLY A 146 1.66 -1.93 1.08
N THR A 147 2.48 -1.54 2.06
CA THR A 147 2.34 -0.22 2.73
C THR A 147 2.97 0.94 1.94
N TYR A 148 4.13 0.68 1.32
CA TYR A 148 5.02 1.70 0.77
C TYR A 148 5.29 2.84 1.77
N CYS A 149 4.78 4.05 1.52
CA CYS A 149 4.98 5.22 2.37
C CYS A 149 3.79 5.50 3.31
N GLY A 150 2.79 4.62 3.38
CA GLY A 150 1.65 4.71 4.30
C GLY A 150 0.49 5.58 3.84
N TYR A 151 0.45 5.98 2.57
CA TYR A 151 -0.61 6.83 2.01
C TYR A 151 -1.98 6.14 2.06
N SER A 152 -2.09 4.95 1.48
CA SER A 152 -3.34 4.16 1.43
C SER A 152 -3.82 3.79 2.83
N ALA A 153 -2.91 3.38 3.73
CA ALA A 153 -3.23 3.16 5.15
C ALA A 153 -3.91 4.37 5.81
N LEU A 154 -3.41 5.59 5.56
CA LEU A 154 -4.04 6.83 6.05
C LEU A 154 -5.42 7.06 5.41
N ARG A 155 -5.54 6.93 4.08
CA ARG A 155 -6.82 7.10 3.38
C ARG A 155 -7.89 6.12 3.86
N MET A 156 -7.54 4.85 4.06
CA MET A 156 -8.46 3.85 4.60
C MET A 156 -8.87 4.16 6.04
N ALA A 157 -7.93 4.60 6.89
CA ALA A 157 -8.26 4.99 8.27
C ALA A 157 -9.15 6.25 8.33
N LEU A 158 -9.01 7.17 7.38
CA LEU A 158 -9.88 8.33 7.21
C LEU A 158 -11.28 7.94 6.71
N ALA A 159 -11.35 6.99 5.77
CA ALA A 159 -12.60 6.52 5.19
C ALA A 159 -13.48 5.75 6.18
N LYS A 160 -12.89 5.08 7.16
CA LYS A 160 -13.58 4.37 8.24
C LYS A 160 -12.94 4.66 9.60
N PRO A 161 -13.27 5.81 10.21
CA PRO A 161 -12.73 6.20 11.51
C PRO A 161 -13.04 5.16 12.59
N GLY A 162 -12.07 4.91 13.47
CA GLY A 162 -12.18 3.92 14.54
C GLY A 162 -11.84 2.49 14.13
N THR A 163 -11.70 2.20 12.83
CA THR A 163 -11.23 0.90 12.36
C THR A 163 -9.72 0.78 12.48
N ARG A 164 -9.27 -0.40 12.92
CA ARG A 164 -7.85 -0.74 12.98
C ARG A 164 -7.36 -1.22 11.61
N ILE A 165 -6.25 -0.63 11.16
CA ILE A 165 -5.57 -0.99 9.92
C ILE A 165 -4.30 -1.76 10.28
N VAL A 166 -4.17 -2.99 9.77
CA VAL A 166 -2.91 -3.74 9.79
C VAL A 166 -2.32 -3.67 8.40
N SER A 167 -1.09 -3.17 8.29
CA SER A 167 -0.44 -2.98 7.00
C SER A 167 0.91 -3.68 6.95
N LEU A 168 1.16 -4.45 5.88
CA LEU A 168 2.38 -5.26 5.73
C LEU A 168 3.34 -4.63 4.71
N GLU A 169 4.59 -4.42 5.11
CA GLU A 169 5.66 -3.92 4.25
C GLU A 169 6.90 -4.82 4.31
N VAL A 170 7.42 -5.17 3.14
CA VAL A 170 8.63 -6.00 3.03
C VAL A 170 9.91 -5.17 3.14
N ASP A 171 9.92 -3.96 2.59
CA ASP A 171 11.07 -3.08 2.54
C ASP A 171 11.22 -2.26 3.82
N HIS A 172 12.33 -2.45 4.51
CA HIS A 172 12.59 -1.78 5.79
C HIS A 172 12.67 -0.24 5.68
N ALA A 173 13.10 0.32 4.56
CA ALA A 173 13.17 1.77 4.38
C ALA A 173 11.76 2.35 4.22
N HIS A 174 10.94 1.73 3.36
CA HIS A 174 9.52 2.08 3.20
C HIS A 174 8.78 2.00 4.54
N LEU A 175 8.95 0.91 5.30
CA LEU A 175 8.36 0.75 6.63
C LEU A 175 8.69 1.91 7.58
N VAL A 176 9.98 2.30 7.65
CA VAL A 176 10.42 3.39 8.54
C VAL A 176 9.80 4.72 8.11
N ILE A 177 9.65 4.94 6.81
CA ILE A 177 8.99 6.13 6.26
C ILE A 177 7.50 6.10 6.60
N ALA A 178 6.80 5.00 6.28
CA ALA A 178 5.38 4.84 6.59
C ALA A 178 5.06 5.05 8.07
N ARG A 179 5.83 4.46 8.98
CA ARG A 179 5.64 4.67 10.43
C ARG A 179 5.86 6.11 10.87
N LYS A 180 6.80 6.83 10.24
CA LYS A 180 7.01 8.27 10.50
C LYS A 180 5.85 9.11 9.98
N VAL A 181 5.37 8.82 8.77
CA VAL A 181 4.19 9.46 8.16
C VAL A 181 2.97 9.25 9.05
N VAL A 182 2.68 7.99 9.43
CA VAL A 182 1.56 7.62 10.32
C VAL A 182 1.66 8.29 11.69
N ALA A 183 2.86 8.34 12.29
CA ALA A 183 3.07 8.99 13.58
C ALA A 183 2.88 10.50 13.50
N PHE A 184 3.39 11.15 12.45
CA PHE A 184 3.21 12.58 12.23
C PHE A 184 1.74 12.92 11.98
N ALA A 185 1.02 12.07 11.23
CA ALA A 185 -0.43 12.16 11.03
C ALA A 185 -1.26 11.92 12.31
N GLY A 186 -0.66 11.45 13.40
CA GLY A 186 -1.38 11.16 14.66
C GLY A 186 -2.14 9.84 14.66
N MET A 187 -1.89 8.95 13.69
CA MET A 187 -2.68 7.73 13.45
C MET A 187 -2.03 6.44 13.98
N SER A 188 -0.95 6.53 14.78
CA SER A 188 -0.26 5.35 15.34
C SER A 188 -1.11 4.49 16.29
N HIS A 189 -2.27 4.98 16.73
CA HIS A 189 -3.18 4.23 17.59
C HIS A 189 -4.12 3.30 16.79
N SER A 190 -4.34 3.61 15.50
CA SER A 190 -5.25 2.91 14.60
C SER A 190 -4.52 2.14 13.49
N ILE A 191 -3.30 2.52 13.13
CA ILE A 191 -2.53 1.89 12.05
C ILE A 191 -1.31 1.17 12.61
N ASP A 192 -1.32 -0.15 12.49
CA ASP A 192 -0.23 -1.06 12.87
C ASP A 192 0.52 -1.53 11.61
N THR A 193 1.74 -1.01 11.39
CA THR A 193 2.58 -1.43 10.26
C THR A 193 3.55 -2.54 10.67
N TRP A 194 3.47 -3.69 10.00
CA TRP A 194 4.29 -4.88 10.21
C TRP A 194 5.31 -5.06 9.10
N THR A 195 6.43 -5.72 9.43
CA THR A 195 7.55 -5.88 8.50
C THR A 195 7.73 -7.34 8.13
N GLY A 196 7.86 -7.62 6.83
CA GLY A 196 8.15 -8.94 6.30
C GLY A 196 7.35 -9.28 5.05
N HIS A 197 7.64 -10.43 4.46
CA HIS A 197 6.80 -10.96 3.38
C HIS A 197 5.46 -11.44 3.93
N SER A 198 4.39 -11.24 3.17
CA SER A 198 3.04 -11.69 3.51
C SER A 198 3.00 -13.17 3.92
N LYS A 199 3.62 -14.05 3.14
CA LYS A 199 3.72 -15.50 3.44
C LYS A 199 4.29 -15.84 4.83
N ASP A 200 5.15 -14.99 5.37
CA ASP A 200 5.81 -15.21 6.67
C ASP A 200 5.05 -14.51 7.81
N VAL A 201 4.38 -13.39 7.49
CA VAL A 201 3.69 -12.54 8.47
C VAL A 201 2.24 -12.98 8.69
N LEU A 202 1.50 -13.37 7.64
CA LEU A 202 0.10 -13.78 7.75
C LEU A 202 -0.14 -14.91 8.78
N PRO A 203 0.67 -16.00 8.82
CA PRO A 203 0.50 -17.04 9.85
C PRO A 203 0.77 -16.55 11.28
N ARG A 204 1.59 -15.51 11.45
CA ARG A 204 1.86 -14.90 12.76
C ARG A 204 0.77 -13.90 13.13
N LEU A 205 0.19 -13.25 12.14
CA LEU A 205 -0.89 -12.30 12.34
C LEU A 205 -2.13 -13.03 12.89
N SER A 206 -2.47 -14.20 12.36
CA SER A 206 -3.61 -14.98 12.89
C SER A 206 -3.45 -15.36 14.37
N THR A 207 -2.25 -15.70 14.81
CA THR A 207 -1.98 -16.00 16.22
C THR A 207 -1.96 -14.73 17.08
N THR A 208 -1.16 -13.73 16.71
CA THR A 208 -0.94 -12.56 17.57
C THR A 208 -2.05 -11.50 17.54
N TYR A 209 -2.71 -11.29 16.40
CA TYR A 209 -3.73 -10.25 16.24
C TYR A 209 -5.10 -10.74 16.71
N LEU A 210 -5.53 -11.93 16.30
CA LEU A 210 -6.84 -12.46 16.71
C LEU A 210 -6.91 -12.69 18.22
N GLU A 211 -5.82 -13.12 18.86
CA GLU A 211 -5.73 -13.25 20.32
C GLU A 211 -5.88 -11.91 21.06
N HIS A 212 -5.59 -10.77 20.42
CA HIS A 212 -5.61 -9.46 21.06
C HIS A 212 -6.85 -8.62 20.72
N PHE A 213 -7.41 -8.81 19.53
CA PHE A 213 -8.51 -7.99 19.03
C PHE A 213 -9.81 -8.75 18.81
N GLU A 214 -9.81 -10.09 18.87
CA GLU A 214 -11.00 -10.95 18.71
C GLU A 214 -11.85 -10.66 17.45
N THR A 215 -11.27 -10.03 16.43
CA THR A 215 -11.96 -9.67 15.18
C THR A 215 -11.13 -10.04 13.96
N SER A 216 -11.77 -10.55 12.91
CA SER A 216 -11.12 -10.76 11.61
C SER A 216 -11.20 -9.48 10.74
N PHE A 217 -10.83 -9.57 9.46
CA PHE A 217 -10.77 -8.41 8.58
C PHE A 217 -12.02 -8.28 7.71
N CYS A 218 -12.65 -7.11 7.76
CA CYS A 218 -13.77 -6.74 6.89
C CYS A 218 -13.30 -6.23 5.53
N THR A 219 -12.01 -5.90 5.40
CA THR A 219 -11.43 -5.47 4.13
C THR A 219 -10.01 -6.00 3.99
N LEU A 220 -9.69 -6.48 2.79
CA LEU A 220 -8.33 -6.81 2.36
C LEU A 220 -7.97 -5.92 1.18
N PHE A 221 -6.89 -5.15 1.31
CA PHE A 221 -6.32 -4.35 0.24
C PHE A 221 -4.98 -4.93 -0.20
N LEU A 222 -4.83 -5.18 -1.50
CA LEU A 222 -3.63 -5.74 -2.12
C LEU A 222 -3.00 -4.70 -3.07
N ASP A 223 -1.83 -4.19 -2.70
CA ASP A 223 -1.09 -3.16 -3.46
C ASP A 223 0.41 -3.53 -3.60
N GLY A 224 0.69 -4.82 -3.55
CA GLY A 224 2.03 -5.38 -3.65
C GLY A 224 2.41 -5.78 -5.07
N ARG A 225 2.68 -7.08 -5.24
CA ARG A 225 3.02 -7.69 -6.51
C ARG A 225 1.84 -8.54 -6.96
N GLY A 226 1.25 -8.23 -8.12
CA GLY A 226 0.06 -8.93 -8.62
C GLY A 226 0.20 -10.46 -8.77
N SER A 227 1.42 -10.99 -8.89
CA SER A 227 1.69 -12.45 -8.88
C SER A 227 1.59 -13.11 -7.52
N GLU A 228 1.60 -12.33 -6.44
CA GLU A 228 1.48 -12.83 -5.06
C GLU A 228 0.03 -12.74 -4.57
N PHE A 229 -0.83 -11.93 -5.20
CA PHE A 229 -2.21 -11.67 -4.76
C PHE A 229 -3.05 -12.93 -4.61
N ASP A 230 -2.96 -13.88 -5.54
CA ASP A 230 -3.73 -15.13 -5.49
C ASP A 230 -3.32 -16.01 -4.30
N GLN A 231 -2.01 -16.10 -4.06
CA GLN A 231 -1.43 -16.86 -2.96
C GLN A 231 -1.73 -16.20 -1.61
N ASP A 232 -1.62 -14.87 -1.54
CA ASP A 232 -1.94 -14.09 -0.35
C ASP A 232 -3.42 -14.25 0.00
N LEU A 233 -4.32 -14.11 -0.98
CA LEU A 233 -5.76 -14.34 -0.77
C LEU A 233 -6.02 -15.75 -0.23
N GLN A 234 -5.42 -16.77 -0.84
CA GLN A 234 -5.53 -18.17 -0.38
C GLN A 234 -5.06 -18.34 1.06
N THR A 235 -3.95 -17.71 1.44
CA THR A 235 -3.43 -17.78 2.81
C THR A 235 -4.38 -17.09 3.79
N VAL A 236 -4.87 -15.90 3.45
CA VAL A 236 -5.81 -15.15 4.30
C VAL A 236 -7.10 -15.96 4.52
N GLU A 237 -7.67 -16.54 3.47
CA GLU A 237 -8.88 -17.38 3.57
C GLU A 237 -8.62 -18.67 4.36
N GLY A 238 -7.51 -19.36 4.09
CA GLY A 238 -7.15 -20.61 4.78
C GLY A 238 -6.88 -20.43 6.28
N LEU A 239 -6.51 -19.21 6.69
CA LEU A 239 -6.36 -18.82 8.09
C LEU A 239 -7.65 -18.28 8.71
N GLY A 240 -8.75 -18.18 7.96
CA GLY A 240 -10.02 -17.63 8.45
C GLY A 240 -9.93 -16.14 8.81
N LEU A 241 -9.08 -15.38 8.13
CA LEU A 241 -8.81 -13.98 8.45
C LEU A 241 -9.81 -12.99 7.84
N LEU A 242 -10.76 -13.43 7.01
CA LEU A 242 -11.78 -12.57 6.42
C LEU A 242 -13.15 -12.80 7.06
N GLU A 243 -13.85 -11.72 7.35
CA GLU A 243 -15.26 -11.76 7.69
C GLU A 243 -16.09 -12.19 6.47
N LEU A 244 -17.20 -12.89 6.69
CA LEU A 244 -18.16 -13.15 5.62
C LEU A 244 -18.77 -11.81 5.16
N GLY A 245 -18.73 -11.54 3.84
CA GLY A 245 -19.06 -10.22 3.32
C GLY A 245 -17.90 -9.22 3.35
N ALA A 246 -16.67 -9.67 3.61
CA ALA A 246 -15.49 -8.82 3.47
C ALA A 246 -15.32 -8.33 2.03
N VAL A 247 -14.78 -7.13 1.90
CA VAL A 247 -14.45 -6.51 0.61
C VAL A 247 -12.97 -6.74 0.33
N VAL A 248 -12.65 -7.36 -0.80
CA VAL A 248 -11.29 -7.56 -1.30
C VAL A 248 -11.03 -6.57 -2.42
N ILE A 249 -10.05 -5.71 -2.25
CA ILE A 249 -9.67 -4.65 -3.19
C ILE A 249 -8.23 -4.91 -3.64
N ALA A 250 -7.95 -4.81 -4.93
CA ALA A 250 -6.59 -4.94 -5.44
C ALA A 250 -6.29 -3.88 -6.50
N ASP A 251 -5.12 -3.24 -6.39
CA ASP A 251 -4.61 -2.28 -7.38
C ASP A 251 -3.74 -2.97 -8.44
N ASN A 252 -3.52 -2.31 -9.57
CA ASN A 252 -2.60 -2.72 -10.63
C ASN A 252 -2.89 -4.11 -11.23
N VAL A 253 -4.18 -4.51 -11.29
CA VAL A 253 -4.57 -5.85 -11.76
C VAL A 253 -4.49 -5.99 -13.28
N LEU A 254 -4.41 -4.88 -14.03
CA LEU A 254 -4.11 -4.86 -15.46
C LEU A 254 -2.61 -4.69 -15.73
N LYS A 255 -1.96 -3.74 -15.04
CA LYS A 255 -0.57 -3.37 -15.29
C LYS A 255 0.17 -3.13 -13.95
N PRO A 256 1.17 -3.97 -13.59
CA PRO A 256 1.77 -5.04 -14.39
C PRO A 256 0.86 -6.24 -14.65
N GLY A 257 -0.16 -6.47 -13.81
CA GLY A 257 -1.11 -7.56 -14.00
C GLY A 257 -1.20 -8.53 -12.82
N ALA A 258 -2.43 -8.99 -12.54
CA ALA A 258 -2.73 -10.03 -11.54
C ALA A 258 -3.65 -11.13 -12.12
N PRO A 259 -3.24 -11.82 -13.20
CA PRO A 259 -4.13 -12.72 -13.94
C PRO A 259 -4.63 -13.94 -13.18
N SER A 260 -3.78 -14.57 -12.37
CA SER A 260 -4.20 -15.72 -11.56
C SER A 260 -5.25 -15.31 -10.52
N PHE A 261 -5.05 -14.14 -9.92
CA PHE A 261 -5.95 -13.56 -8.94
C PHE A 261 -7.31 -13.18 -9.54
N LEU A 262 -7.35 -12.46 -10.67
CA LEU A 262 -8.60 -12.12 -11.34
C LEU A 262 -9.35 -13.36 -11.84
N TRP A 263 -8.63 -14.36 -12.36
CA TRP A 263 -9.22 -15.64 -12.72
C TRP A 263 -9.95 -16.27 -11.53
N ARG A 264 -9.29 -16.32 -10.38
CA ARG A 264 -9.87 -16.89 -9.17
C ARG A 264 -11.11 -16.12 -8.70
N LEU A 265 -11.02 -14.80 -8.62
CA LEU A 265 -12.15 -13.96 -8.19
C LEU A 265 -13.36 -14.12 -9.13
N CYS A 266 -13.13 -14.13 -10.45
CA CYS A 266 -14.22 -14.19 -11.43
C CYS A 266 -14.80 -15.59 -11.64
N LYS A 267 -14.06 -16.67 -11.34
CA LYS A 267 -14.46 -18.05 -11.69
C LYS A 267 -14.72 -18.97 -10.50
N SER A 268 -14.34 -18.59 -9.28
CA SER A 268 -14.57 -19.42 -8.09
C SER A 268 -16.02 -19.47 -7.62
N GLY A 269 -16.85 -18.48 -7.99
CA GLY A 269 -18.21 -18.32 -7.47
C GLY A 269 -18.28 -17.85 -6.00
N ALA A 270 -17.14 -17.76 -5.31
CA ALA A 270 -17.05 -17.29 -3.93
C ALA A 270 -17.11 -15.76 -3.82
N TYR A 271 -16.85 -15.05 -4.92
CA TYR A 271 -16.78 -13.60 -4.96
C TYR A 271 -17.74 -13.03 -5.98
N THR A 272 -18.39 -11.92 -5.64
CA THR A 272 -18.86 -10.99 -6.68
C THR A 272 -17.73 -10.03 -7.00
N ALA A 273 -17.01 -10.27 -8.09
CA ALA A 273 -15.98 -9.38 -8.57
C ALA A 273 -16.54 -8.26 -9.46
N GLN A 274 -16.10 -7.04 -9.21
CA GLN A 274 -16.22 -5.89 -10.11
C GLN A 274 -14.80 -5.48 -10.52
N ILE A 275 -14.59 -5.28 -11.82
CA ILE A 275 -13.32 -4.77 -12.36
C ILE A 275 -13.58 -3.36 -12.85
N ILE A 276 -12.78 -2.42 -12.38
CA ILE A 276 -12.94 -0.99 -12.65
C ILE A 276 -11.71 -0.52 -13.41
N SER A 277 -11.94 0.05 -14.58
CA SER A 277 -10.92 0.72 -15.38
C SER A 277 -10.79 2.17 -14.94
N LEU A 278 -9.58 2.54 -14.52
CA LEU A 278 -9.23 3.85 -14.01
C LEU A 278 -7.99 4.40 -14.73
N GLN A 279 -7.81 5.71 -14.66
CA GLN A 279 -6.56 6.33 -15.07
C GLN A 279 -5.50 6.12 -13.98
N GLU A 280 -4.30 5.73 -14.37
CA GLU A 280 -3.18 5.64 -13.45
C GLU A 280 -2.81 7.03 -12.89
N TYR A 281 -2.52 7.08 -11.59
CA TYR A 281 -2.14 8.33 -10.95
C TYR A 281 -0.88 8.93 -11.61
N ALA A 282 -0.98 10.19 -12.05
CA ALA A 282 0.09 10.93 -12.73
C ALA A 282 0.65 10.27 -14.01
N MET A 283 -0.09 9.34 -14.64
CA MET A 283 0.29 8.74 -15.92
C MET A 283 -0.90 8.68 -16.89
N ASP A 284 -0.69 9.09 -18.14
CA ASP A 284 -1.68 8.92 -19.20
C ASP A 284 -1.72 7.46 -19.69
N SER A 285 -2.17 6.56 -18.81
CA SER A 285 -2.32 5.14 -19.11
C SER A 285 -3.48 4.55 -18.30
N GLU A 286 -4.25 3.70 -18.93
CA GLU A 286 -5.26 2.88 -18.27
C GLU A 286 -4.60 1.85 -17.35
N ASP A 287 -5.23 1.64 -16.21
CA ASP A 287 -4.99 0.51 -15.32
C ASP A 287 -6.30 0.07 -14.68
N TRP A 288 -6.33 -1.13 -14.11
CA TRP A 288 -7.52 -1.66 -13.46
C TRP A 288 -7.30 -1.82 -11.97
N MET A 289 -8.36 -1.55 -11.22
CA MET A 289 -8.54 -2.05 -9.86
C MET A 289 -9.64 -3.12 -9.87
N SER A 290 -9.56 -4.07 -8.94
CA SER A 290 -10.68 -4.98 -8.67
C SER A 290 -11.27 -4.70 -7.31
N MET A 291 -12.58 -4.83 -7.20
CA MET A 291 -13.31 -4.81 -5.94
C MET A 291 -14.25 -6.01 -5.90
N SER A 292 -14.06 -6.88 -4.91
CA SER A 292 -14.73 -8.16 -4.84
C SER A 292 -15.35 -8.38 -3.48
N LEU A 293 -16.65 -8.68 -3.45
CA LEU A 293 -17.36 -9.00 -2.21
C LEU A 293 -17.34 -10.51 -1.98
N LEU A 294 -16.80 -10.94 -0.84
CA LEU A 294 -16.85 -12.35 -0.42
C LEU A 294 -18.29 -12.76 -0.09
N SER A 295 -18.77 -13.81 -0.73
CA SER A 295 -20.11 -14.36 -0.50
C SER A 295 -20.22 -14.97 0.90
N LYS A 296 -21.40 -14.85 1.52
CA LYS A 296 -21.71 -15.52 2.80
C LYS A 296 -22.06 -17.00 2.63
N ASP A 297 -22.51 -17.38 1.43
CA ASP A 297 -23.18 -18.66 1.19
C ASP A 297 -22.38 -19.61 0.30
N ALA A 298 -21.26 -19.15 -0.29
CA ALA A 298 -20.48 -19.93 -1.22
C ALA A 298 -19.20 -20.48 -0.55
N ALA A 299 -18.98 -21.78 -0.68
CA ALA A 299 -17.69 -22.37 -0.34
C ALA A 299 -16.59 -21.77 -1.22
N VAL A 300 -15.46 -21.39 -0.62
CA VAL A 300 -14.29 -20.92 -1.36
C VAL A 300 -13.76 -22.06 -2.23
N THR A 301 -13.87 -21.92 -3.55
CA THR A 301 -13.30 -22.87 -4.50
C THR A 301 -12.02 -22.33 -5.13
N PHE A 302 -11.16 -23.24 -5.57
CA PHE A 302 -9.87 -22.94 -6.20
C PHE A 302 -9.91 -23.45 -7.64
N PRO A 303 -10.47 -22.68 -8.59
CA PRO A 303 -10.49 -23.11 -9.98
C PRO A 303 -9.04 -23.25 -10.48
N PRO A 304 -8.70 -24.35 -11.18
CA PRO A 304 -7.37 -24.49 -11.73
C PRO A 304 -7.09 -23.34 -12.71
N HIS A 305 -5.91 -22.75 -12.60
CA HIS A 305 -5.55 -21.63 -13.49
C HIS A 305 -5.26 -22.14 -14.90
N PRO A 306 -5.87 -21.55 -15.94
CA PRO A 306 -5.56 -21.90 -17.32
C PRO A 306 -4.13 -21.51 -17.64
N LEU A 307 -3.47 -22.27 -18.52
CA LEU A 307 -2.09 -21.99 -18.94
C LEU A 307 -1.90 -20.55 -19.43
N VAL A 308 -2.91 -19.97 -20.07
CA VAL A 308 -2.90 -18.57 -20.53
C VAL A 308 -2.75 -17.59 -19.36
N ALA A 309 -3.44 -17.80 -18.23
CA ALA A 309 -3.33 -16.94 -17.05
C ALA A 309 -1.95 -17.06 -16.39
N LEU A 310 -1.40 -18.29 -16.30
CA LEU A 310 -0.05 -18.52 -15.77
C LEU A 310 1.04 -17.85 -16.63
N GLN A 311 0.90 -17.91 -17.97
CA GLN A 311 1.80 -17.20 -18.88
C GLN A 311 1.73 -15.69 -18.70
N MET A 312 0.52 -15.12 -18.62
CA MET A 312 0.33 -13.69 -18.32
C MET A 312 0.99 -13.31 -17.00
N GLN A 313 0.95 -14.19 -15.99
CA GLN A 313 1.55 -13.95 -14.68
C GLN A 313 3.06 -13.79 -14.78
N TRP A 314 3.73 -14.69 -15.53
CA TRP A 314 5.17 -14.61 -15.79
C TRP A 314 5.56 -13.37 -16.61
N GLU A 315 4.74 -12.98 -17.57
CA GLU A 315 4.95 -11.75 -18.35
C GLU A 315 4.85 -10.49 -17.47
N SER A 316 3.87 -10.47 -16.56
CA SER A 316 3.69 -9.41 -15.55
C SER A 316 4.92 -9.27 -14.65
N ASP A 317 5.50 -10.40 -14.23
CA ASP A 317 6.74 -10.43 -13.44
C ASP A 317 7.95 -9.95 -14.25
N ARG A 318 8.06 -10.39 -15.51
CA ARG A 318 9.15 -10.01 -16.40
C ARG A 318 9.15 -8.50 -16.65
N ILE A 319 8.00 -7.90 -16.95
CA ILE A 319 7.94 -6.45 -17.21
C ILE A 319 8.23 -5.64 -15.94
N ARG A 320 7.78 -6.12 -14.77
CA ARG A 320 8.13 -5.52 -13.47
C ARG A 320 9.64 -5.58 -13.21
N ALA A 321 10.29 -6.71 -13.46
CA ALA A 321 11.73 -6.85 -13.32
C ALA A 321 12.51 -5.90 -14.25
N LEU A 322 12.06 -5.76 -15.51
CA LEU A 322 12.64 -4.81 -16.46
C LEU A 322 12.50 -3.36 -15.99
N ALA A 323 11.37 -3.00 -15.38
CA ALA A 323 11.13 -1.66 -14.85
C ALA A 323 11.96 -1.31 -13.60
N ILE A 324 12.44 -2.30 -12.85
CA ILE A 324 13.35 -2.09 -11.73
C ILE A 324 14.79 -1.86 -12.24
N GLY A 325 15.20 -2.57 -13.30
CA GLY A 325 16.57 -2.52 -13.84
C GLY A 325 16.82 -1.49 -14.94
N ARG A 326 15.79 -0.99 -15.61
CA ARG A 326 15.86 0.03 -16.67
C ARG A 326 14.68 0.99 -16.53
N LYS A 327 14.87 2.28 -16.88
CA LYS A 327 13.76 3.22 -17.08
C LYS A 327 12.93 2.74 -18.28
N LEU A 328 11.97 1.86 -18.04
CA LEU A 328 11.04 1.40 -19.07
C LEU A 328 10.26 2.60 -19.60
N VAL A 329 10.17 2.75 -20.91
CA VAL A 329 9.48 3.90 -21.54
C VAL A 329 7.97 3.70 -21.44
N TYR A 330 7.20 4.79 -21.26
CA TYR A 330 5.74 4.79 -21.16
C TYR A 330 5.03 3.95 -22.23
N GLY A 331 5.49 4.00 -23.49
CA GLY A 331 4.90 3.21 -24.58
C GLY A 331 4.93 1.69 -24.35
N THR A 332 5.94 1.18 -23.62
CA THR A 332 6.03 -0.25 -23.29
C THR A 332 4.94 -0.67 -22.30
N TRP A 333 4.62 0.19 -21.33
CA TRP A 333 3.54 -0.06 -20.38
C TRP A 333 2.17 -0.05 -21.05
N GLY A 334 1.91 0.91 -21.95
CA GLY A 334 0.66 0.96 -22.71
C GLY A 334 0.46 -0.25 -23.63
N ALA A 335 1.52 -0.71 -24.30
CA ALA A 335 1.48 -1.91 -25.14
C ALA A 335 1.22 -3.19 -24.32
N HIS A 336 1.83 -3.28 -23.13
CA HIS A 336 1.57 -4.37 -22.18
C HIS A 336 0.12 -4.37 -21.71
N ALA A 337 -0.41 -3.24 -21.27
CA ALA A 337 -1.80 -3.10 -20.83
C ALA A 337 -2.81 -3.54 -21.91
N LYS A 338 -2.65 -3.07 -23.16
CA LYS A 338 -3.50 -3.50 -24.29
C LYS A 338 -3.41 -4.99 -24.61
N THR A 339 -2.26 -5.61 -24.34
CA THR A 339 -2.09 -7.05 -24.53
C THR A 339 -2.75 -7.83 -23.40
N MET A 340 -2.59 -7.37 -22.16
CA MET A 340 -3.25 -7.93 -20.99
C MET A 340 -4.78 -7.85 -21.11
N GLU A 341 -5.33 -6.70 -21.48
CA GLU A 341 -6.78 -6.49 -21.67
C GLU A 341 -7.36 -7.49 -22.68
N ARG A 342 -6.75 -7.62 -23.87
CA ARG A 342 -7.21 -8.58 -24.89
C ARG A 342 -7.17 -10.04 -24.39
N ARG A 343 -6.15 -10.40 -23.62
CA ARG A 343 -6.03 -11.76 -23.06
C ARG A 343 -7.02 -12.00 -21.93
N PHE A 344 -7.31 -10.99 -21.11
CA PHE A 344 -8.36 -11.04 -20.10
C PHE A 344 -9.75 -11.21 -20.73
N ALA A 345 -10.05 -10.49 -21.81
CA ALA A 345 -11.30 -10.67 -22.55
C ALA A 345 -11.43 -12.13 -23.07
N GLY A 346 -10.33 -12.73 -23.54
CA GLY A 346 -10.29 -14.16 -23.91
C GLY A 346 -10.57 -15.14 -22.75
N LEU A 347 -10.43 -14.70 -21.49
CA LEU A 347 -10.82 -15.43 -20.28
C LEU A 347 -12.23 -15.06 -19.78
N GLY A 348 -12.94 -14.19 -20.49
CA GLY A 348 -14.21 -13.61 -20.07
C GLY A 348 -14.07 -12.75 -18.81
N ILE A 349 -13.01 -11.95 -18.75
CA ILE A 349 -12.69 -11.00 -17.67
C ILE A 349 -12.56 -9.62 -18.32
N GLU A 350 -13.43 -8.69 -17.95
CA GLU A 350 -13.50 -7.35 -18.54
C GLU A 350 -13.79 -6.30 -17.45
N ALA A 351 -13.35 -5.07 -17.67
CA ALA A 351 -13.72 -3.94 -16.82
C ALA A 351 -15.22 -3.62 -16.99
N ALA A 352 -16.00 -3.85 -15.94
CA ALA A 352 -17.44 -3.62 -15.90
C ALA A 352 -17.79 -2.14 -15.71
N ILE A 353 -16.89 -1.37 -15.08
CA ILE A 353 -17.03 0.07 -14.84
C ILE A 353 -15.81 0.75 -15.47
N ARG A 354 -16.02 1.88 -16.15
CA ARG A 354 -14.96 2.67 -16.76
C ARG A 354 -15.04 4.12 -16.29
N GLY A 355 -13.91 4.68 -15.88
CA GLY A 355 -13.80 6.05 -15.40
C GLY A 355 -13.94 6.19 -13.88
N GLY A 356 -13.68 7.40 -13.38
CA GLY A 356 -13.65 7.70 -11.95
C GLY A 356 -15.03 7.82 -11.27
N ASP A 357 -16.13 7.63 -11.99
CA ASP A 357 -17.46 7.62 -11.37
C ASP A 357 -17.68 6.30 -10.61
N VAL A 358 -17.49 6.36 -9.29
CA VAL A 358 -17.66 5.22 -8.38
C VAL A 358 -19.11 5.03 -7.91
N PHE A 359 -20.05 5.89 -8.33
CA PHE A 359 -21.45 5.77 -7.90
C PHE A 359 -22.11 4.43 -8.24
N PRO A 360 -21.92 3.84 -9.45
CA PRO A 360 -22.46 2.52 -9.76
C PRO A 360 -21.93 1.41 -8.84
N LEU A 361 -20.65 1.52 -8.44
CA LEU A 361 -20.01 0.59 -7.52
C LEU A 361 -20.60 0.74 -6.12
N GLU A 362 -20.75 1.97 -5.65
CA GLU A 362 -21.32 2.27 -4.34
C GLU A 362 -22.76 1.73 -4.20
N LEU A 363 -23.59 1.89 -5.24
CA LEU A 363 -24.95 1.34 -5.27
C LEU A 363 -24.94 -0.20 -5.23
N CYS A 364 -24.05 -0.83 -6.00
CA CYS A 364 -23.89 -2.28 -6.04
C CYS A 364 -23.51 -2.85 -4.66
N LEU A 365 -22.54 -2.23 -3.99
CA LEU A 365 -22.15 -2.62 -2.63
C LEU A 365 -23.30 -2.40 -1.63
N GLN A 366 -24.02 -1.28 -1.74
CA GLN A 366 -25.14 -0.99 -0.83
C GLN A 366 -26.25 -2.04 -0.92
N VAL A 367 -26.63 -2.45 -2.12
CA VAL A 367 -27.65 -3.49 -2.32
C VAL A 367 -27.17 -4.83 -1.76
N LYS A 368 -25.94 -5.24 -2.11
CA LYS A 368 -25.40 -6.54 -1.69
C LYS A 368 -25.13 -6.63 -0.19
N CYS A 369 -24.63 -5.56 0.43
CA CYS A 369 -24.47 -5.52 1.89
C CYS A 369 -25.84 -5.55 2.59
N ALA A 370 -26.88 -4.89 2.06
CA ALA A 370 -28.22 -4.94 2.62
C ALA A 370 -28.88 -6.32 2.48
N GLU A 371 -28.71 -7.00 1.35
CA GLU A 371 -29.14 -8.40 1.14
C GLU A 371 -28.45 -9.33 2.15
N ASN A 372 -27.14 -9.17 2.32
CA ASN A 372 -26.33 -9.93 3.27
C ASN A 372 -26.70 -9.70 4.75
N LEU A 373 -27.28 -8.55 5.10
CA LEU A 373 -27.79 -8.25 6.45
C LEU A 373 -29.16 -8.88 6.72
N ARG A 374 -29.97 -9.07 5.68
CA ARG A 374 -31.31 -9.67 5.78
C ARG A 374 -31.28 -11.18 5.94
N ILE A 375 -30.26 -11.85 5.39
CA ILE A 375 -30.10 -13.31 5.46
C ILE A 375 -29.49 -13.75 6.80
N ALA A 376 -28.77 -12.86 7.48
CA ALA A 376 -28.12 -13.14 8.77
C ALA A 376 -29.04 -12.94 10.00
N LYS A 377 -30.29 -12.51 9.79
CA LYS A 377 -31.35 -12.40 10.82
C LYS A 377 -32.40 -13.46 10.54
#